data_AF-A0A2I2FEF7-F1
#
_entry.id   AF-A0A2I2FEF7-F1
#
_cell.length_a   1.000
_cell.length_b   1.000
_cell.length_c   1.000
_cell.angle_alpha   90.00
_cell.angle_beta   90.00
_cell.angle_gamma   90.00
#
_symmetry.space_group_name_H-M   'P 1'
#
loop_
_entity.id
_entity.type
_entity.pdbx_description
1 polymer ?
#
loop_
_entity_poly.entity_id
_entity_poly.type
_entity_poly.pdbx_seq_one_letter_code
_entity_poly.pdbx_strand_id
1 'polypeptide(L)'
;MRLSTILASTAVLAGSMVSAELDPIVMKGQKFFYKTSGKEFFMRGIAYQQEWAGKGSDSGGKKYKDSIADVEGCKRDIPLLKELKTNTIRAYQIDPKADHKECMKMLDEAGIYVVADLSEPATSINRKDPKWNDDLYERYTAVIDELAPYSNVIGFFAGNEVTNDKKNTEASAFVKAAVRDMKQYIKRKNYRKMGVGYATNDDAEIRDNLVDYFYCGEEDETVDFWGYNIYSWCGDSSFEKSGYDDVVKQFTGFSVPVFFAEYGCNEVKPRPFTEVKALYGDKMTPAISGGIMYMYFQEDNEYGLVELDDGKAKKLKDFGAFKKQMEKVDPKGTTLDEYTAKNIELRQCPNISGTWKAHEKLPPTPNRELCKCMVKSLSCKAKDDIDPEDLGDLFGSVCGMDKEACAGFATNPKKGSYGAYSMCNPTEQLSHAYNTYYELNGKKDTACDFDGTAELDDAEKPEGNCAKLIKEAGKDGSGTVNAAPTAGDGEGSASGTSAASPLAIPSFNFGILSLSAYLVCAMTAGAGMIFM
;
A
#
# COMPACT_ATOMS: atom_id res chain seq x y z
N MET A 1 -4.42 29.70 -72.59
CA MET A 1 -5.21 28.45 -72.47
C MET A 1 -4.24 27.30 -72.67
N ARG A 2 -4.00 26.35 -71.77
CA ARG A 2 -4.78 25.79 -70.66
C ARG A 2 -3.83 25.42 -69.49
N LEU A 3 -4.36 25.48 -68.28
CA LEU A 3 -3.69 25.14 -67.03
C LEU A 3 -3.28 23.66 -66.98
N SER A 4 -2.06 23.41 -66.52
CA SER A 4 -1.61 22.12 -66.02
C SER A 4 -2.14 21.91 -64.60
N THR A 5 -2.83 20.79 -64.36
CA THR A 5 -3.26 20.38 -63.01
C THR A 5 -2.46 19.15 -62.62
N ILE A 6 -1.43 19.32 -61.79
CA ILE A 6 -0.75 18.24 -61.09
C ILE A 6 -1.43 18.15 -59.71
N LEU A 7 -2.26 17.12 -59.52
CA LEU A 7 -2.78 16.74 -58.21
C LEU A 7 -1.70 15.94 -57.49
N ALA A 8 -1.00 16.58 -56.55
CA ALA A 8 -0.19 15.91 -55.56
C ALA A 8 -1.10 15.50 -54.38
N SER A 9 -1.41 14.21 -54.29
CA SER A 9 -2.13 13.63 -53.16
C SER A 9 -1.18 13.47 -51.97
N THR A 10 -1.08 14.48 -51.12
CA THR A 10 -0.45 14.34 -49.80
C THR A 10 -1.43 13.63 -48.86
N ALA A 11 -1.28 12.31 -48.73
CA ALA A 11 -1.89 11.55 -47.64
C ALA A 11 -1.18 11.93 -46.32
N VAL A 12 -1.78 12.85 -45.57
CA VAL A 12 -1.40 13.08 -44.17
C VAL A 12 -1.94 11.89 -43.37
N LEU A 13 -1.07 10.92 -43.09
CA LEU A 13 -1.29 9.95 -42.02
C LEU A 13 -1.24 10.72 -40.70
N ALA A 14 -2.40 11.20 -40.26
CA ALA A 14 -2.61 11.58 -38.88
C ALA A 14 -2.60 10.28 -38.06
N GLY A 15 -1.40 9.81 -37.73
CA GLY A 15 -1.22 8.81 -36.69
C GLY A 15 -1.74 9.44 -35.40
N SER A 16 -2.89 8.97 -34.93
CA SER A 16 -3.31 9.16 -33.55
C SER A 16 -2.16 8.69 -32.67
N MET A 17 -1.40 9.64 -32.11
CA MET A 17 -0.51 9.39 -30.98
C MET A 17 -1.42 8.99 -29.82
N VAL A 18 -1.80 7.71 -29.79
CA VAL A 18 -2.15 7.07 -28.52
C VAL A 18 -0.85 7.14 -27.74
N SER A 19 -0.76 8.07 -26.78
CA SER A 19 0.30 8.03 -25.79
C SER A 19 0.22 6.63 -25.19
N ALA A 20 1.22 5.80 -25.45
CA ALA A 20 1.27 4.49 -24.82
C ALA A 20 1.43 4.75 -23.32
N GLU A 21 0.51 4.19 -22.52
CA GLU A 21 0.63 4.17 -21.07
C GLU A 21 2.05 3.76 -20.66
N LEU A 22 2.58 4.32 -19.57
CA LEU A 22 3.89 3.92 -19.05
C LEU A 22 3.95 2.41 -18.85
N ASP A 23 5.07 1.85 -19.29
CA ASP A 23 5.37 0.43 -19.13
C ASP A 23 5.40 0.06 -17.64
N PRO A 24 4.49 -0.80 -17.15
CA PRO A 24 4.43 -1.11 -15.73
C PRO A 24 5.76 -1.62 -15.18
N ILE A 25 6.05 -1.31 -13.92
CA ILE A 25 7.21 -1.86 -13.22
C ILE A 25 6.86 -3.25 -12.67
N VAL A 26 7.77 -4.21 -12.89
CA VAL A 26 7.70 -5.57 -12.34
C VAL A 26 8.92 -5.85 -11.47
N MET A 27 8.78 -6.80 -10.55
CA MET A 27 9.82 -7.19 -9.62
C MET A 27 10.30 -8.61 -9.92
N LYS A 28 11.61 -8.82 -9.86
CA LYS A 28 12.24 -10.15 -9.90
C LYS A 28 13.43 -10.12 -8.95
N GLY A 29 13.39 -10.95 -7.92
CA GLY A 29 14.38 -10.90 -6.84
C GLY A 29 14.52 -9.49 -6.27
N GLN A 30 15.76 -9.02 -6.10
CA GLN A 30 16.07 -7.72 -5.52
C GLN A 30 15.89 -6.51 -6.46
N LYS A 31 15.33 -6.69 -7.66
CA LYS A 31 15.37 -5.64 -8.69
C LYS A 31 14.00 -5.34 -9.29
N PHE A 32 13.81 -4.08 -9.61
CA PHE A 32 12.70 -3.58 -10.42
C PHE A 32 13.08 -3.56 -11.90
N PHE A 33 12.12 -3.83 -12.78
CA PHE A 33 12.31 -3.81 -14.23
C PHE A 33 11.11 -3.17 -14.91
N TYR A 34 11.35 -2.47 -16.01
CA TYR A 34 10.29 -2.13 -16.95
C TYR A 34 9.77 -3.42 -17.60
N LYS A 35 8.46 -3.67 -17.53
CA LYS A 35 7.85 -4.95 -17.93
C LYS A 35 8.12 -5.34 -19.39
N THR A 36 8.07 -4.38 -20.31
CA THR A 36 8.19 -4.60 -21.75
C THR A 36 9.65 -4.57 -22.20
N SER A 37 10.42 -3.57 -21.78
CA SER A 37 11.82 -3.46 -22.21
C SER A 37 12.79 -4.35 -21.43
N GLY A 38 12.39 -4.84 -20.26
CA GLY A 38 13.23 -5.63 -19.37
C GLY A 38 14.39 -4.87 -18.76
N LYS A 39 14.57 -3.56 -19.02
CA LYS A 39 15.65 -2.78 -18.41
C LYS A 39 15.41 -2.61 -16.92
N GLU A 40 16.48 -2.69 -16.12
CA GLU A 40 16.42 -2.40 -14.70
C GLU A 40 15.93 -0.98 -14.44
N PHE A 41 15.04 -0.84 -13.47
CA PHE A 41 14.45 0.41 -13.01
C PHE A 41 15.09 0.83 -11.69
N PHE A 42 15.72 2.00 -11.68
CA PHE A 42 16.20 2.65 -10.46
C PHE A 42 15.27 3.81 -10.10
N MET A 43 14.79 3.84 -8.86
CA MET A 43 13.97 4.92 -8.32
C MET A 43 14.83 6.17 -8.18
N ARG A 44 14.42 7.23 -8.86
CA ARG A 44 14.88 8.61 -8.71
C ARG A 44 13.70 9.40 -8.19
N GLY A 45 13.42 9.18 -6.91
CA GLY A 45 12.17 9.54 -6.29
C GLY A 45 12.20 10.89 -5.57
N ILE A 46 11.02 11.48 -5.39
CA ILE A 46 10.79 12.61 -4.49
C ILE A 46 9.49 12.39 -3.69
N ALA A 47 9.53 12.60 -2.39
CA ALA A 47 8.34 12.63 -1.54
C ALA A 47 7.46 13.83 -1.94
N TYR A 48 6.22 13.58 -2.36
CA TYR A 48 5.32 14.59 -2.95
C TYR A 48 4.00 14.64 -2.16
N GLN A 49 4.04 15.31 -1.03
CA GLN A 49 2.92 15.43 -0.10
C GLN A 49 2.94 16.82 0.53
N GLN A 50 1.86 17.59 0.39
CA GLN A 50 1.74 18.87 1.11
C GLN A 50 1.20 18.61 2.52
N GLU A 51 1.67 19.40 3.49
CA GLU A 51 1.06 19.39 4.82
C GLU A 51 -0.34 20.02 4.82
N TRP A 52 -1.15 19.56 5.78
CA TRP A 52 -2.47 20.10 6.00
C TRP A 52 -2.41 21.35 6.89
N ALA A 53 -2.51 22.53 6.28
CA ALA A 53 -2.45 23.82 6.96
C ALA A 53 -3.73 24.19 7.78
N GLY A 54 -4.70 23.29 7.94
CA GLY A 54 -5.90 23.53 8.75
C GLY A 54 -6.88 24.59 8.23
N LYS A 55 -6.63 25.20 7.05
CA LYS A 55 -7.45 26.28 6.49
C LYS A 55 -7.86 25.96 5.05
N GLY A 56 -9.15 25.66 4.86
CA GLY A 56 -9.81 25.45 3.58
C GLY A 56 -11.20 24.84 3.81
N SER A 57 -12.23 25.37 3.15
CA SER A 57 -13.64 24.96 3.33
C SER A 57 -13.98 23.61 2.68
N ASP A 58 -13.04 22.96 1.99
CA ASP A 58 -13.30 21.84 1.07
C ASP A 58 -12.70 20.49 1.50
N SER A 59 -12.14 20.34 2.70
CA SER A 59 -11.57 19.03 3.07
C SER A 59 -12.60 17.96 3.38
N GLY A 60 -13.90 18.25 3.40
CA GLY A 60 -14.94 17.26 3.70
C GLY A 60 -14.69 16.50 5.01
N GLY A 61 -14.05 17.14 6.00
CA GLY A 61 -13.65 16.55 7.28
C GLY A 61 -12.26 15.88 7.31
N LYS A 62 -11.54 15.82 6.19
CA LYS A 62 -10.18 15.27 6.10
C LYS A 62 -9.14 16.21 6.71
N LYS A 63 -8.09 15.62 7.31
CA LYS A 63 -6.96 16.33 7.93
C LYS A 63 -5.65 16.12 7.15
N TYR A 64 -5.74 15.91 5.84
CA TYR A 64 -4.61 15.80 4.92
C TYR A 64 -4.99 16.43 3.58
N LYS A 65 -3.98 16.84 2.79
CA LYS A 65 -4.17 17.24 1.40
C LYS A 65 -3.83 16.08 0.49
N ASP A 66 -4.60 15.88 -0.57
CA ASP A 66 -4.23 14.93 -1.61
C ASP A 66 -3.52 15.67 -2.75
N SER A 67 -2.19 15.58 -2.78
CA SER A 67 -1.37 16.26 -3.79
C SER A 67 -1.52 15.67 -5.19
N ILE A 68 -1.99 14.43 -5.33
CA ILE A 68 -2.18 13.77 -6.64
C ILE A 68 -3.62 13.80 -7.12
N ALA A 69 -4.54 14.39 -6.36
CA ALA A 69 -5.86 14.85 -6.83
C ALA A 69 -5.88 16.37 -7.14
N ASP A 70 -4.85 17.13 -6.75
CA ASP A 70 -4.72 18.57 -7.07
C ASP A 70 -4.19 18.77 -8.50
N VAL A 71 -5.10 18.86 -9.46
CA VAL A 71 -4.78 19.03 -10.89
C VAL A 71 -3.90 20.27 -11.16
N GLU A 72 -4.20 21.40 -10.55
CA GLU A 72 -3.44 22.64 -10.80
C GLU A 72 -2.07 22.59 -10.12
N GLY A 73 -1.98 21.97 -8.93
CA GLY A 73 -0.72 21.61 -8.30
C GLY A 73 0.13 20.71 -9.19
N CYS A 74 -0.44 19.63 -9.73
CA CYS A 74 0.26 18.73 -10.64
C CYS A 74 0.75 19.44 -11.92
N LYS A 75 -0.08 20.29 -12.55
CA LYS A 75 0.31 21.10 -13.73
C LYS A 75 1.52 21.99 -13.43
N ARG A 76 1.55 22.60 -12.24
CA ARG A 76 2.64 23.47 -11.79
C ARG A 76 3.91 22.66 -11.49
N ASP A 77 3.77 21.53 -10.82
CA ASP A 77 4.89 20.86 -10.15
C ASP A 77 5.57 19.80 -11.03
N ILE A 78 4.84 19.11 -11.91
CA ILE A 78 5.38 18.08 -12.81
C ILE A 78 6.53 18.60 -13.71
N PRO A 79 6.44 19.79 -14.34
CA PRO A 79 7.57 20.35 -15.08
C PRO A 79 8.84 20.49 -14.22
N LEU A 80 8.68 20.84 -12.94
CA LEU A 80 9.78 20.99 -12.00
C LEU A 80 10.35 19.63 -11.56
N LEU A 81 9.49 18.63 -11.35
CA LEU A 81 9.92 17.24 -11.11
C LEU A 81 10.74 16.69 -12.30
N LYS A 82 10.33 16.99 -13.53
CA LYS A 82 11.10 16.62 -14.74
C LYS A 82 12.47 17.30 -14.77
N GLU A 83 12.58 18.56 -14.38
CA GLU A 83 13.88 19.24 -14.25
C GLU A 83 14.82 18.55 -13.25
N LEU A 84 14.27 17.91 -12.21
CA LEU A 84 15.03 17.16 -11.20
C LEU A 84 15.35 15.72 -11.63
N LYS A 85 14.96 15.33 -12.86
CA LYS A 85 15.04 13.96 -13.39
C LYS A 85 14.27 12.93 -12.53
N THR A 86 13.21 13.36 -11.87
CA THR A 86 12.34 12.50 -11.08
C THR A 86 11.61 11.50 -11.98
N ASN A 87 11.61 10.23 -11.60
CA ASN A 87 10.79 9.19 -12.24
C ASN A 87 9.85 8.47 -11.25
N THR A 88 9.88 8.83 -9.96
CA THR A 88 8.98 8.27 -8.96
C THR A 88 8.56 9.35 -7.98
N ILE A 89 7.31 9.35 -7.56
CA ILE A 89 6.88 10.10 -6.38
C ILE A 89 6.36 9.15 -5.31
N ARG A 90 6.55 9.53 -4.04
CA ARG A 90 5.86 8.91 -2.92
C ARG A 90 4.73 9.81 -2.46
N ALA A 91 3.51 9.30 -2.50
CA ALA A 91 2.31 9.96 -1.94
C ALA A 91 1.96 9.26 -0.62
N TYR A 92 1.96 10.00 0.48
CA TYR A 92 1.75 9.44 1.82
C TYR A 92 0.26 9.39 2.19
N GLN A 93 -0.54 10.26 1.59
CA GLN A 93 -1.98 10.29 1.77
C GLN A 93 -2.67 10.61 0.45
N ILE A 94 -3.61 9.74 0.07
CA ILE A 94 -4.54 9.99 -1.03
C ILE A 94 -5.96 9.84 -0.52
N ASP A 95 -6.91 10.49 -1.15
CA ASP A 95 -8.34 10.37 -0.90
C ASP A 95 -8.95 9.43 -1.94
N PRO A 96 -9.28 8.17 -1.59
CA PRO A 96 -9.80 7.22 -2.57
C PRO A 96 -11.19 7.59 -3.14
N LYS A 97 -11.80 8.69 -2.67
CA LYS A 97 -13.05 9.23 -3.20
C LYS A 97 -12.83 10.40 -4.19
N ALA A 98 -11.62 10.92 -4.32
CA ALA A 98 -11.27 11.99 -5.25
C ALA A 98 -10.98 11.46 -6.66
N ASP A 99 -11.04 12.34 -7.66
CA ASP A 99 -10.66 11.99 -9.05
C ASP A 99 -9.17 12.24 -9.28
N HIS A 100 -8.41 11.16 -9.49
CA HIS A 100 -6.98 11.23 -9.75
C HIS A 100 -6.62 11.23 -11.24
N LYS A 101 -7.59 11.08 -12.15
CA LYS A 101 -7.33 10.75 -13.55
C LYS A 101 -6.43 11.75 -14.26
N GLU A 102 -6.69 13.05 -14.09
CA GLU A 102 -5.95 14.09 -14.81
C GLU A 102 -4.51 14.20 -14.30
N CYS A 103 -4.28 14.17 -12.98
CA CYS A 103 -2.93 14.22 -12.45
C CYS A 103 -2.15 12.92 -12.74
N MET A 104 -2.75 11.74 -12.57
CA MET A 104 -2.11 10.46 -12.88
C MET A 104 -1.73 10.36 -14.36
N LYS A 105 -2.57 10.89 -15.27
CA LYS A 105 -2.25 11.00 -16.68
C LYS A 105 -1.08 11.96 -16.95
N MET A 106 -1.03 13.11 -16.29
CA MET A 106 0.11 14.04 -16.43
C MET A 106 1.42 13.44 -15.89
N LEU A 107 1.36 12.70 -14.79
CA LEU A 107 2.49 11.93 -14.27
C LEU A 107 2.93 10.86 -15.27
N ASP A 108 1.96 10.17 -15.89
CA ASP A 108 2.20 9.16 -16.92
C ASP A 108 2.92 9.73 -18.14
N GLU A 109 2.39 10.81 -18.72
CA GLU A 109 3.00 11.53 -19.85
C GLU A 109 4.39 12.12 -19.50
N ALA A 110 4.65 12.35 -18.21
CA ALA A 110 5.94 12.83 -17.71
C ALA A 110 6.96 11.70 -17.46
N GLY A 111 6.56 10.43 -17.50
CA GLY A 111 7.42 9.30 -17.16
C GLY A 111 7.61 9.10 -15.66
N ILE A 112 6.64 9.53 -14.84
CA ILE A 112 6.71 9.51 -13.38
C ILE A 112 5.75 8.45 -12.83
N TYR A 113 6.32 7.55 -12.04
CA TYR A 113 5.61 6.50 -11.33
C TYR A 113 5.20 6.93 -9.91
N VAL A 114 4.27 6.20 -9.30
CA VAL A 114 3.77 6.44 -7.94
C VAL A 114 4.00 5.21 -7.07
N VAL A 115 4.52 5.44 -5.88
CA VAL A 115 4.40 4.54 -4.72
C VAL A 115 3.51 5.26 -3.71
N ALA A 116 2.44 4.62 -3.25
CA ALA A 116 1.48 5.25 -2.33
C ALA A 116 1.43 4.51 -0.98
N ASP A 117 1.32 5.25 0.11
CA ASP A 117 1.01 4.66 1.41
C ASP A 117 -0.51 4.36 1.48
N LEU A 118 -0.90 3.21 2.04
CA LEU A 118 -2.31 2.81 2.12
C LEU A 118 -3.07 3.52 3.25
N SER A 119 -2.35 3.89 4.31
CA SER A 119 -2.88 4.57 5.48
C SER A 119 -3.10 6.07 5.26
N GLU A 120 -3.73 6.70 6.24
CA GLU A 120 -3.65 8.15 6.46
C GLU A 120 -3.57 8.43 7.97
N PRO A 121 -3.24 9.67 8.41
CA PRO A 121 -3.01 9.96 9.82
C PRO A 121 -4.09 9.48 10.80
N ALA A 122 -5.37 9.55 10.45
CA ALA A 122 -6.48 9.10 11.30
C ALA A 122 -6.74 7.58 11.19
N THR A 123 -6.43 6.96 10.05
CA THR A 123 -6.70 5.55 9.75
C THR A 123 -5.39 4.83 9.43
N SER A 124 -4.67 4.47 10.49
CA SER A 124 -3.38 3.79 10.44
C SER A 124 -3.23 2.81 11.60
N ILE A 125 -2.34 1.82 11.45
CA ILE A 125 -2.03 0.90 12.56
C ILE A 125 -1.36 1.72 13.66
N ASN A 126 -2.05 1.88 14.79
CA ASN A 126 -1.54 2.63 15.93
C ASN A 126 -0.47 1.82 16.66
N ARG A 127 0.79 2.25 16.61
CA ARG A 127 1.91 1.54 17.26
C ARG A 127 1.76 1.31 18.78
N LYS A 128 0.91 2.09 19.47
CA LYS A 128 0.68 1.98 20.92
C LYS A 128 -0.41 0.98 21.29
N ASP A 129 -1.37 0.79 20.40
CA ASP A 129 -2.48 -0.17 20.52
C ASP A 129 -2.74 -0.77 19.13
N PRO A 130 -1.84 -1.63 18.64
CA PRO A 130 -1.87 -2.05 17.25
C PRO A 130 -3.04 -3.00 17.01
N LYS A 131 -3.80 -2.68 15.97
CA LYS A 131 -4.94 -3.47 15.47
C LYS A 131 -4.85 -3.60 13.96
N TRP A 132 -5.45 -4.65 13.45
CA TRP A 132 -5.74 -4.84 12.04
C TRP A 132 -7.21 -5.24 11.96
N ASN A 133 -8.04 -4.27 11.59
CA ASN A 133 -9.49 -4.33 11.74
C ASN A 133 -10.20 -3.91 10.44
N ASP A 134 -11.52 -3.97 10.46
CA ASP A 134 -12.34 -3.70 9.28
C ASP A 134 -12.19 -2.29 8.71
N ASP A 135 -12.00 -1.27 9.55
CA ASP A 135 -11.82 0.12 9.10
C ASP A 135 -10.48 0.31 8.37
N LEU A 136 -9.41 -0.27 8.91
CA LEU A 136 -8.10 -0.27 8.26
C LEU A 136 -8.14 -1.06 6.94
N TYR A 137 -8.83 -2.20 6.93
CA TYR A 137 -9.01 -3.02 5.73
C TYR A 137 -9.77 -2.27 4.64
N GLU A 138 -10.90 -1.63 4.98
CA GLU A 138 -11.66 -0.81 4.03
C GLU A 138 -10.82 0.34 3.50
N ARG A 139 -10.13 1.07 4.38
CA ARG A 139 -9.25 2.17 3.98
C ARG A 139 -8.21 1.71 2.96
N TYR A 140 -7.50 0.63 3.26
CA TYR A 140 -6.41 0.15 2.42
C TYR A 140 -6.92 -0.38 1.07
N THR A 141 -8.02 -1.13 1.08
CA THR A 141 -8.62 -1.64 -0.16
C THR A 141 -9.21 -0.54 -1.04
N ALA A 142 -9.75 0.53 -0.45
CA ALA A 142 -10.23 1.69 -1.20
C ALA A 142 -9.10 2.42 -1.93
N VAL A 143 -7.93 2.60 -1.28
CA VAL A 143 -6.74 3.19 -1.91
C VAL A 143 -6.23 2.32 -3.06
N ILE A 144 -6.21 1.00 -2.87
CA ILE A 144 -5.84 0.05 -3.93
C ILE A 144 -6.82 0.14 -5.10
N ASP A 145 -8.12 0.12 -4.85
CA ASP A 145 -9.15 0.16 -5.90
C ASP A 145 -9.07 1.45 -6.73
N GLU A 146 -8.81 2.60 -6.11
CA GLU A 146 -8.66 3.87 -6.81
C GLU A 146 -7.41 3.91 -7.68
N LEU A 147 -6.29 3.37 -7.19
CA LEU A 147 -4.99 3.51 -7.87
C LEU A 147 -4.66 2.33 -8.82
N ALA A 148 -5.33 1.17 -8.68
CA ALA A 148 -5.11 -0.01 -9.50
C ALA A 148 -5.26 0.20 -11.03
N PRO A 149 -6.16 1.08 -11.53
CA PRO A 149 -6.29 1.32 -12.97
C PRO A 149 -5.06 1.95 -13.62
N TYR A 150 -4.18 2.63 -12.87
CA TYR A 150 -3.06 3.38 -13.45
C TYR A 150 -1.81 2.51 -13.61
N SER A 151 -1.24 2.45 -14.82
CA SER A 151 -0.06 1.65 -15.16
C SER A 151 1.22 2.10 -14.43
N ASN A 152 1.29 3.40 -14.12
CA ASN A 152 2.41 4.04 -13.45
C ASN A 152 2.40 3.90 -11.92
N VAL A 153 1.48 3.11 -11.34
CA VAL A 153 1.54 2.72 -9.93
C VAL A 153 2.44 1.48 -9.76
N ILE A 154 3.55 1.65 -9.02
CA ILE A 154 4.51 0.56 -8.74
C ILE A 154 3.94 -0.35 -7.66
N GLY A 155 3.38 0.24 -6.61
CA GLY A 155 2.89 -0.48 -5.46
C GLY A 155 2.63 0.42 -4.26
N PHE A 156 2.47 -0.22 -3.11
CA PHE A 156 1.93 0.39 -1.92
C PHE A 156 2.74 0.09 -0.66
N PHE A 157 2.84 1.04 0.26
CA PHE A 157 3.31 0.78 1.61
C PHE A 157 2.13 0.42 2.52
N ALA A 158 2.16 -0.77 3.13
CA ALA A 158 1.16 -1.20 4.12
C ALA A 158 1.40 -0.60 5.52
N GLY A 159 2.53 0.06 5.71
CA GLY A 159 2.87 0.80 6.93
C GLY A 159 4.15 1.61 6.74
N ASN A 160 4.27 2.66 7.53
CA ASN A 160 5.44 3.53 7.58
C ASN A 160 5.84 3.76 9.03
N GLU A 161 7.00 3.21 9.42
CA GLU A 161 7.59 3.34 10.77
C GLU A 161 6.57 3.03 11.89
N VAL A 162 5.74 2.01 11.70
CA VAL A 162 4.74 1.63 12.70
C VAL A 162 5.49 1.16 13.95
N THR A 163 6.26 0.09 13.80
CA THR A 163 7.32 -0.23 14.75
C THR A 163 8.47 0.74 14.51
N ASN A 164 8.85 1.49 15.53
CA ASN A 164 9.93 2.48 15.44
C ASN A 164 10.93 2.41 16.60
N ASP A 165 10.65 1.62 17.64
CA ASP A 165 11.58 1.35 18.73
C ASP A 165 11.31 -0.03 19.36
N LYS A 166 12.20 -0.50 20.24
CA LYS A 166 12.07 -1.80 20.91
C LYS A 166 10.82 -1.95 21.79
N LYS A 167 10.15 -0.86 22.16
CA LYS A 167 9.00 -0.89 23.06
C LYS A 167 7.73 -1.34 22.34
N ASN A 168 7.64 -1.17 21.02
CA ASN A 168 6.44 -1.41 20.22
C ASN A 168 6.60 -2.45 19.09
N THR A 169 7.62 -3.33 19.16
CA THR A 169 7.88 -4.33 18.11
C THR A 169 6.73 -5.30 17.84
N GLU A 170 5.80 -5.47 18.78
CA GLU A 170 4.54 -6.20 18.59
C GLU A 170 3.69 -5.68 17.43
N ALA A 171 3.78 -4.38 17.09
CA ALA A 171 2.98 -3.78 16.03
C ALA A 171 3.32 -4.36 14.64
N SER A 172 4.55 -4.88 14.47
CA SER A 172 5.00 -5.51 13.23
C SER A 172 4.10 -6.67 12.78
N ALA A 173 3.50 -7.42 13.72
CA ALA A 173 2.61 -8.52 13.37
C ALA A 173 1.34 -8.06 12.63
N PHE A 174 0.80 -6.90 13.01
CA PHE A 174 -0.38 -6.31 12.38
C PHE A 174 -0.04 -5.73 11.01
N VAL A 175 1.14 -5.11 10.87
CA VAL A 175 1.60 -4.61 9.56
C VAL A 175 1.83 -5.78 8.59
N LYS A 176 2.45 -6.87 9.06
CA LYS A 176 2.68 -8.05 8.23
C LYS A 176 1.37 -8.73 7.82
N ALA A 177 0.36 -8.75 8.69
CA ALA A 177 -1.00 -9.16 8.31
C ALA A 177 -1.62 -8.25 7.24
N ALA A 178 -1.43 -6.92 7.35
CA ALA A 178 -1.87 -5.99 6.32
C ALA A 178 -1.17 -6.24 4.97
N VAL A 179 0.14 -6.54 4.97
CA VAL A 179 0.87 -6.94 3.76
C VAL A 179 0.25 -8.18 3.13
N ARG A 180 0.08 -9.26 3.90
CA ARG A 180 -0.58 -10.50 3.46
C ARG A 180 -1.93 -10.21 2.82
N ASP A 181 -2.79 -9.49 3.54
CA ASP A 181 -4.18 -9.30 3.16
C ASP A 181 -4.35 -8.39 1.95
N MET A 182 -3.49 -7.37 1.80
CA MET A 182 -3.49 -6.49 0.63
C MET A 182 -2.96 -7.17 -0.63
N LYS A 183 -1.92 -8.00 -0.51
CA LYS A 183 -1.44 -8.85 -1.61
C LYS A 183 -2.55 -9.81 -2.07
N GLN A 184 -3.22 -10.45 -1.13
CA GLN A 184 -4.35 -11.33 -1.44
C GLN A 184 -5.53 -10.56 -2.05
N TYR A 185 -5.84 -9.34 -1.58
CA TYR A 185 -6.90 -8.50 -2.16
C TYR A 185 -6.61 -8.15 -3.62
N ILE A 186 -5.41 -7.64 -3.93
CA ILE A 186 -4.96 -7.33 -5.30
C ILE A 186 -5.12 -8.56 -6.22
N LYS A 187 -4.70 -9.74 -5.72
CA LYS A 187 -4.84 -11.01 -6.45
C LYS A 187 -6.30 -11.40 -6.68
N ARG A 188 -7.17 -11.31 -5.65
CA ARG A 188 -8.60 -11.67 -5.75
C ARG A 188 -9.36 -10.75 -6.71
N LYS A 189 -9.02 -9.47 -6.73
CA LYS A 189 -9.60 -8.47 -7.66
C LYS A 189 -9.10 -8.62 -9.10
N ASN A 190 -8.15 -9.53 -9.34
CA ASN A 190 -7.51 -9.74 -10.64
C ASN A 190 -6.90 -8.46 -11.21
N TYR A 191 -6.35 -7.61 -10.34
CA TYR A 191 -5.61 -6.43 -10.76
C TYR A 191 -4.24 -6.79 -11.32
N ARG A 192 -3.63 -5.83 -12.03
CA ARG A 192 -2.22 -5.93 -12.42
C ARG A 192 -1.38 -6.15 -11.17
N LYS A 193 -0.29 -6.93 -11.30
CA LYS A 193 0.70 -7.06 -10.24
C LYS A 193 1.23 -5.67 -9.84
N MET A 194 1.07 -5.35 -8.56
CA MET A 194 1.58 -4.17 -7.86
C MET A 194 2.17 -4.68 -6.55
N GLY A 195 3.31 -4.14 -6.12
CA GLY A 195 3.93 -4.61 -4.88
C GLY A 195 3.24 -4.07 -3.63
N VAL A 196 3.28 -4.83 -2.54
CA VAL A 196 2.96 -4.33 -1.20
C VAL A 196 4.19 -4.46 -0.32
N GLY A 197 4.73 -3.32 0.11
CA GLY A 197 5.94 -3.24 0.92
C GLY A 197 5.73 -2.58 2.27
N TYR A 198 6.85 -2.32 2.96
CA TYR A 198 6.90 -1.61 4.23
C TYR A 198 8.02 -0.56 4.21
N ALA A 199 7.74 0.62 4.77
CA ALA A 199 8.75 1.66 4.99
C ALA A 199 9.13 1.69 6.48
N THR A 200 10.42 1.61 6.79
CA THR A 200 10.92 1.53 8.17
C THR A 200 11.88 2.67 8.50
N ASN A 201 12.05 2.96 9.80
CA ASN A 201 13.12 3.81 10.30
C ASN A 201 14.44 3.04 10.47
N ASP A 202 15.51 3.75 10.80
CA ASP A 202 16.87 3.21 11.01
C ASP A 202 17.25 3.05 12.51
N ASP A 203 16.36 2.48 13.32
CA ASP A 203 16.68 2.19 14.73
C ASP A 203 17.59 0.96 14.86
N ALA A 204 18.79 1.17 15.41
CA ALA A 204 19.83 0.15 15.48
C ALA A 204 19.48 -1.05 16.38
N GLU A 205 18.57 -0.92 17.35
CA GLU A 205 18.21 -2.04 18.25
C GLU A 205 17.24 -3.04 17.61
N ILE A 206 16.54 -2.61 16.54
CA ILE A 206 15.45 -3.39 15.94
C ILE A 206 15.56 -3.58 14.42
N ARG A 207 16.39 -2.81 13.71
CA ARG A 207 16.44 -2.84 12.24
C ARG A 207 16.70 -4.22 11.65
N ASP A 208 17.59 -5.01 12.25
CA ASP A 208 17.90 -6.36 11.76
C ASP A 208 16.69 -7.29 11.95
N ASN A 209 16.06 -7.25 13.11
CA ASN A 209 14.85 -8.03 13.38
C ASN A 209 13.68 -7.62 12.46
N LEU A 210 13.56 -6.33 12.13
CA LEU A 210 12.55 -5.85 11.19
C LEU A 210 12.78 -6.43 9.79
N VAL A 211 14.00 -6.35 9.26
CA VAL A 211 14.35 -6.92 7.95
C VAL A 211 14.08 -8.42 7.92
N ASP A 212 14.48 -9.14 8.97
CA ASP A 212 14.25 -10.58 9.07
C ASP A 212 12.76 -10.92 9.15
N TYR A 213 12.00 -10.20 9.99
CA TYR A 213 10.60 -10.51 10.24
C TYR A 213 9.69 -10.29 9.03
N PHE A 214 9.89 -9.21 8.29
CA PHE A 214 9.07 -8.90 7.11
C PHE A 214 9.41 -9.77 5.89
N TYR A 215 10.45 -10.61 5.97
CA TYR A 215 10.80 -11.58 4.94
C TYR A 215 10.94 -13.03 5.46
N CYS A 216 10.37 -13.33 6.64
CA CYS A 216 10.26 -14.69 7.17
C CYS A 216 8.83 -15.25 7.05
N GLY A 217 8.59 -16.50 7.42
CA GLY A 217 7.24 -17.10 7.46
C GLY A 217 6.81 -17.67 6.12
N GLU A 218 5.63 -17.31 5.63
CA GLU A 218 5.09 -17.74 4.34
C GLU A 218 5.31 -16.66 3.25
N GLU A 219 5.47 -17.07 1.98
CA GLU A 219 5.78 -16.15 0.86
C GLU A 219 4.69 -15.11 0.60
N ASP A 220 3.41 -15.44 0.85
CA ASP A 220 2.32 -14.50 0.67
C ASP A 220 2.22 -13.47 1.82
N GLU A 221 2.93 -13.70 2.94
CA GLU A 221 3.02 -12.80 4.09
C GLU A 221 4.25 -11.88 4.05
N THR A 222 5.23 -12.15 3.17
CA THR A 222 6.41 -11.30 3.04
C THR A 222 6.12 -10.04 2.23
N VAL A 223 6.90 -8.99 2.47
CA VAL A 223 6.85 -7.78 1.65
C VAL A 223 7.34 -8.04 0.23
N ASP A 224 6.78 -7.35 -0.75
CA ASP A 224 7.26 -7.40 -2.14
C ASP A 224 8.42 -6.43 -2.39
N PHE A 225 8.59 -5.41 -1.53
CA PHE A 225 9.74 -4.51 -1.51
C PHE A 225 9.95 -3.90 -0.12
N TRP A 226 11.18 -3.43 0.14
CA TRP A 226 11.59 -2.84 1.41
C TRP A 226 12.02 -1.40 1.24
N GLY A 227 11.38 -0.50 1.99
CA GLY A 227 11.68 0.92 2.03
C GLY A 227 12.42 1.28 3.32
N TYR A 228 13.55 1.99 3.20
CA TYR A 228 14.34 2.43 4.35
C TYR A 228 14.36 3.96 4.44
N ASN A 229 13.86 4.54 5.53
CA ASN A 229 13.96 5.98 5.78
C ASN A 229 15.31 6.26 6.45
N ILE A 230 16.28 6.77 5.69
CA ILE A 230 17.68 6.87 6.13
C ILE A 230 18.25 8.28 5.96
N TYR A 231 18.67 8.83 7.09
CA TYR A 231 19.17 10.20 7.19
C TYR A 231 20.62 10.27 7.70
N SER A 232 21.34 9.14 7.70
CA SER A 232 22.70 9.05 8.25
C SER A 232 23.79 9.77 7.43
N TRP A 233 23.49 10.14 6.17
CA TRP A 233 24.39 10.95 5.33
C TRP A 233 24.02 12.43 5.41
N CYS A 234 24.81 13.20 6.17
CA CYS A 234 24.62 14.65 6.32
C CYS A 234 25.82 15.44 5.78
N GLY A 235 25.55 16.46 4.95
CA GLY A 235 26.57 17.35 4.41
C GLY A 235 27.59 16.64 3.50
N ASP A 236 28.87 16.97 3.65
CA ASP A 236 29.96 16.27 2.95
C ASP A 236 30.39 15.03 3.76
N SER A 237 29.73 13.91 3.50
CA SER A 237 30.02 12.61 4.11
C SER A 237 30.65 11.63 3.10
N SER A 238 30.84 10.39 3.51
CA SER A 238 31.33 9.30 2.65
C SER A 238 30.50 8.04 2.83
N PHE A 239 30.71 7.07 1.93
CA PHE A 239 30.05 5.77 1.97
C PHE A 239 30.22 5.06 3.32
N GLU A 240 31.43 5.09 3.86
CA GLU A 240 31.77 4.47 5.14
C GLU A 240 31.36 5.33 6.34
N LYS A 241 31.53 6.66 6.28
CA LYS A 241 31.19 7.55 7.41
C LYS A 241 29.68 7.63 7.66
N SER A 242 28.87 7.54 6.60
CA SER A 242 27.40 7.52 6.68
C SER A 242 26.84 6.16 7.12
N GLY A 243 27.64 5.09 7.13
CA GLY A 243 27.15 3.72 7.35
C GLY A 243 26.40 3.13 6.15
N TYR A 244 26.41 3.77 4.98
CA TYR A 244 25.81 3.21 3.76
C TYR A 244 26.51 1.92 3.32
N ASP A 245 27.77 1.70 3.70
CA ASP A 245 28.45 0.43 3.50
C ASP A 245 27.85 -0.71 4.31
N ASP A 246 27.41 -0.45 5.55
CA ASP A 246 26.71 -1.44 6.36
C ASP A 246 25.32 -1.76 5.81
N VAL A 247 24.61 -0.75 5.30
CA VAL A 247 23.33 -0.94 4.59
C VAL A 247 23.52 -1.85 3.37
N VAL A 248 24.54 -1.59 2.55
CA VAL A 248 24.85 -2.46 1.41
C VAL A 248 25.19 -3.87 1.87
N LYS A 249 25.99 -4.05 2.93
CA LYS A 249 26.32 -5.39 3.47
C LYS A 249 25.05 -6.13 3.92
N GLN A 250 24.14 -5.45 4.63
CA GLN A 250 22.90 -6.04 5.15
C GLN A 250 21.96 -6.52 4.04
N PHE A 251 21.87 -5.74 2.95
CA PHE A 251 20.96 -6.03 1.85
C PHE A 251 21.62 -6.74 0.67
N THR A 252 22.93 -6.94 0.65
CA THR A 252 23.57 -7.72 -0.42
C THR A 252 23.01 -9.14 -0.43
N GLY A 253 22.27 -9.48 -1.50
CA GLY A 253 21.63 -10.79 -1.61
C GLY A 253 20.36 -10.94 -0.78
N PHE A 254 19.67 -9.83 -0.48
CA PHE A 254 18.27 -9.86 -0.04
C PHE A 254 17.37 -10.23 -1.22
N SER A 255 16.17 -10.73 -0.93
CA SER A 255 15.35 -11.42 -1.93
C SER A 255 14.34 -10.53 -2.65
N VAL A 256 14.07 -9.34 -2.11
CA VAL A 256 13.13 -8.36 -2.67
C VAL A 256 13.80 -7.00 -2.83
N PRO A 257 13.31 -6.12 -3.72
CA PRO A 257 13.93 -4.84 -3.97
C PRO A 257 13.98 -3.97 -2.71
N VAL A 258 15.13 -3.32 -2.52
CA VAL A 258 15.37 -2.40 -1.40
C VAL A 258 15.66 -1.03 -1.97
N PHE A 259 15.07 0.01 -1.41
CA PHE A 259 15.36 1.40 -1.79
C PHE A 259 15.24 2.31 -0.56
N PHE A 260 15.83 3.49 -0.65
CA PHE A 260 15.60 4.49 0.39
C PHE A 260 14.23 5.11 0.19
N ALA A 261 13.29 4.80 1.07
CA ALA A 261 11.95 5.35 1.02
C ALA A 261 11.93 6.83 1.42
N GLU A 262 12.95 7.26 2.17
CA GLU A 262 13.32 8.65 2.41
C GLU A 262 14.84 8.77 2.56
N TYR A 263 15.41 9.86 2.04
CA TYR A 263 16.77 10.32 2.36
C TYR A 263 16.88 11.84 2.19
N GLY A 264 17.99 12.42 2.64
CA GLY A 264 18.32 13.83 2.45
C GLY A 264 18.39 14.63 3.74
N CYS A 265 19.25 14.20 4.67
CA CYS A 265 19.52 14.85 5.96
C CYS A 265 19.68 16.36 5.83
N ASN A 266 18.98 17.13 6.66
CA ASN A 266 19.00 18.60 6.62
C ASN A 266 19.82 19.26 7.75
N GLU A 267 20.65 18.50 8.49
CA GLU A 267 21.55 19.04 9.53
C GLU A 267 22.58 20.04 8.96
N VAL A 268 22.97 19.89 7.69
CA VAL A 268 23.85 20.83 6.98
C VAL A 268 23.07 21.47 5.83
N LYS A 269 22.90 22.80 5.90
CA LYS A 269 22.12 23.59 4.93
C LYS A 269 22.97 24.64 4.20
N PRO A 270 22.69 24.95 2.92
CA PRO A 270 21.81 24.18 2.02
C PRO A 270 22.36 22.76 1.80
N ARG A 271 21.45 21.80 1.58
CA ARG A 271 21.85 20.39 1.47
C ARG A 271 22.66 20.17 0.19
N PRO A 272 23.87 19.57 0.26
CA PRO A 272 24.71 19.38 -0.91
C PRO A 272 24.34 18.13 -1.74
N PHE A 273 23.53 17.23 -1.17
CA PHE A 273 23.06 15.97 -1.76
C PHE A 273 24.20 15.09 -2.32
N THR A 274 25.35 15.03 -1.64
CA THR A 274 26.50 14.24 -2.10
C THR A 274 26.24 12.73 -2.05
N GLU A 275 25.29 12.29 -1.22
CA GLU A 275 24.78 10.92 -1.14
C GLU A 275 24.19 10.42 -2.46
N VAL A 276 23.64 11.30 -3.31
CA VAL A 276 23.08 10.93 -4.61
C VAL A 276 24.13 10.22 -5.46
N LYS A 277 25.39 10.71 -5.45
CA LYS A 277 26.48 10.06 -6.19
C LYS A 277 26.79 8.65 -5.66
N ALA A 278 26.70 8.45 -4.34
CA ALA A 278 26.92 7.15 -3.73
C ALA A 278 25.76 6.19 -4.05
N LEU A 279 24.52 6.64 -3.87
CA LEU A 279 23.30 5.85 -4.04
C LEU A 279 23.16 5.26 -5.46
N TYR A 280 23.50 6.04 -6.49
CA TYR A 280 23.47 5.59 -7.89
C TYR A 280 24.83 5.12 -8.41
N GLY A 281 25.81 4.92 -7.54
CA GLY A 281 27.15 4.42 -7.89
C GLY A 281 27.26 2.90 -7.82
N ASP A 282 28.39 2.38 -8.31
CA ASP A 282 28.65 0.93 -8.44
C ASP A 282 28.71 0.17 -7.11
N LYS A 283 28.93 0.88 -5.99
CA LYS A 283 28.92 0.27 -4.65
C LYS A 283 27.50 -0.01 -4.12
N MET A 284 26.51 0.78 -4.54
CA MET A 284 25.15 0.73 -3.98
C MET A 284 24.14 0.06 -4.89
N THR A 285 24.18 0.37 -6.19
CA THR A 285 23.23 -0.14 -7.20
C THR A 285 23.13 -1.68 -7.32
N PRO A 286 24.13 -2.49 -6.92
CA PRO A 286 23.93 -3.94 -6.86
C PRO A 286 22.88 -4.39 -5.82
N ALA A 287 22.73 -3.66 -4.71
CA ALA A 287 21.84 -4.03 -3.59
C ALA A 287 20.65 -3.07 -3.43
N ILE A 288 20.81 -1.79 -3.75
CA ILE A 288 19.82 -0.74 -3.50
C ILE A 288 19.33 -0.15 -4.83
N SER A 289 18.01 -0.16 -5.03
CA SER A 289 17.30 0.24 -6.25
C SER A 289 17.06 1.75 -6.37
N GLY A 290 17.95 2.56 -5.82
CA GLY A 290 17.81 4.02 -5.75
C GLY A 290 17.06 4.48 -4.49
N GLY A 291 16.35 5.61 -4.59
CA GLY A 291 15.62 6.15 -3.45
C GLY A 291 14.79 7.39 -3.73
N ILE A 292 14.02 7.79 -2.72
CA ILE A 292 13.07 8.91 -2.72
C ILE A 292 13.60 10.00 -1.78
N MET A 293 13.92 11.17 -2.34
CA MET A 293 14.41 12.31 -1.55
C MET A 293 13.25 12.99 -0.81
N TYR A 294 13.44 13.26 0.48
CA TYR A 294 12.47 13.95 1.32
C TYR A 294 12.81 15.45 1.41
N MET A 295 11.97 16.38 0.94
CA MET A 295 10.70 16.23 0.21
C MET A 295 10.52 17.39 -0.79
N TYR A 296 9.47 17.35 -1.62
CA TYR A 296 9.23 18.39 -2.62
C TYR A 296 8.87 19.74 -2.00
N PHE A 297 7.82 19.76 -1.16
CA PHE A 297 7.27 20.97 -0.57
C PHE A 297 8.07 21.40 0.65
N GLN A 298 8.34 22.70 0.74
CA GLN A 298 8.91 23.32 1.93
C GLN A 298 7.81 23.57 2.95
N GLU A 299 7.99 22.97 4.11
CA GLU A 299 7.12 23.11 5.29
C GLU A 299 7.97 23.57 6.48
N ASP A 300 7.38 23.66 7.68
CA ASP A 300 8.06 24.07 8.91
C ASP A 300 9.25 23.17 9.28
N ASN A 301 9.29 21.95 8.74
CA ASN A 301 10.35 20.96 8.94
C ASN A 301 11.66 21.26 8.18
N GLU A 302 11.65 22.24 7.27
CA GLU A 302 12.81 22.66 6.47
C GLU A 302 13.45 21.57 5.59
N TYR A 303 12.62 20.73 4.97
CA TYR A 303 13.05 19.68 4.03
C TYR A 303 12.71 19.93 2.55
N GLY A 304 12.09 21.05 2.21
CA GLY A 304 11.57 21.28 0.86
C GLY A 304 12.61 21.63 -0.20
N LEU A 305 12.28 21.32 -1.46
CA LEU A 305 12.96 21.87 -2.63
C LEU A 305 12.26 23.12 -3.17
N VAL A 306 10.95 23.23 -2.94
CA VAL A 306 10.09 24.27 -3.48
C VAL A 306 9.22 24.85 -2.38
N GLU A 307 9.19 26.16 -2.28
CA GLU A 307 8.26 26.90 -1.45
C GLU A 307 7.06 27.34 -2.29
N LEU A 308 5.84 27.14 -1.78
CA LEU A 308 4.64 27.62 -2.45
C LEU A 308 4.28 29.03 -1.93
N ASP A 309 4.14 29.97 -2.86
CA ASP A 309 3.74 31.35 -2.60
C ASP A 309 2.61 31.73 -3.55
N ASP A 310 1.42 32.00 -3.02
CA ASP A 310 0.19 32.27 -3.79
C ASP A 310 -0.05 31.29 -4.95
N GLY A 311 0.10 29.99 -4.66
CA GLY A 311 -0.09 28.91 -5.63
C GLY A 311 1.03 28.78 -6.68
N LYS A 312 2.08 29.60 -6.61
CA LYS A 312 3.28 29.51 -7.46
C LYS A 312 4.42 28.80 -6.75
N ALA A 313 5.16 28.01 -7.51
CA ALA A 313 6.30 27.26 -7.03
C ALA A 313 7.59 28.10 -7.14
N LYS A 314 8.22 28.39 -6.00
CA LYS A 314 9.52 29.08 -5.92
C LYS A 314 10.62 28.07 -5.57
N LYS A 315 11.57 27.90 -6.49
CA LYS A 315 12.73 27.01 -6.30
C LYS A 315 13.63 27.51 -5.16
N LEU A 316 13.92 26.65 -4.20
CA LEU A 316 14.88 26.91 -3.12
C LEU A 316 16.31 26.55 -3.54
N LYS A 317 17.29 26.87 -2.69
CA LYS A 317 18.70 26.53 -2.95
C LYS A 317 18.92 25.04 -3.13
N ASP A 318 18.21 24.24 -2.35
CA ASP A 318 18.28 22.77 -2.37
C ASP A 318 17.80 22.21 -3.72
N PHE A 319 16.84 22.84 -4.40
CA PHE A 319 16.41 22.45 -5.75
C PHE A 319 17.59 22.44 -6.73
N GLY A 320 18.36 23.53 -6.73
CA GLY A 320 19.54 23.67 -7.60
C GLY A 320 20.64 22.68 -7.24
N ALA A 321 20.87 22.44 -5.95
CA ALA A 321 21.86 21.48 -5.48
C ALA A 321 21.49 20.03 -5.86
N PHE A 322 20.25 19.62 -5.60
CA PHE A 322 19.75 18.30 -5.94
C PHE A 322 19.78 18.04 -7.45
N LYS A 323 19.25 18.98 -8.24
CA LYS A 323 19.30 18.93 -9.71
C LYS A 323 20.72 18.67 -10.23
N LYS A 324 21.71 19.43 -9.71
CA LYS A 324 23.11 19.29 -10.12
C LYS A 324 23.70 17.92 -9.79
N GLN A 325 23.25 17.26 -8.72
CA GLN A 325 23.70 15.90 -8.40
C GLN A 325 23.01 14.85 -9.29
N MET A 326 21.70 14.98 -9.48
CA MET A 326 20.92 14.11 -10.38
C MET A 326 21.40 14.19 -11.83
N GLU A 327 21.94 15.33 -12.26
CA GLU A 327 22.52 15.49 -13.59
C GLU A 327 23.76 14.61 -13.84
N LYS A 328 24.48 14.22 -12.78
CA LYS A 328 25.75 13.48 -12.85
C LYS A 328 25.60 11.96 -12.75
N VAL A 329 24.42 11.47 -12.41
CA VAL A 329 24.20 10.03 -12.17
C VAL A 329 23.55 9.36 -13.37
N ASP A 330 24.07 8.18 -13.71
CA ASP A 330 23.58 7.30 -14.77
C ASP A 330 23.83 5.84 -14.34
N PRO A 331 23.02 5.32 -13.40
CA PRO A 331 23.25 4.01 -12.81
C PRO A 331 23.25 2.92 -13.88
N LYS A 332 24.20 1.98 -13.78
CA LYS A 332 24.32 0.86 -14.71
C LYS A 332 23.62 -0.35 -14.11
N GLY A 333 22.52 -0.76 -14.73
CA GLY A 333 21.75 -1.93 -14.34
C GLY A 333 21.98 -3.14 -15.23
N THR A 334 21.22 -4.19 -14.97
CA THR A 334 21.09 -5.40 -15.79
C THR A 334 19.76 -5.39 -16.57
N THR A 335 19.44 -6.52 -17.20
CA THR A 335 18.14 -6.77 -17.83
C THR A 335 17.41 -7.91 -17.13
N LEU A 336 16.09 -7.94 -17.27
CA LEU A 336 15.22 -8.95 -16.63
C LEU A 336 15.61 -10.38 -17.02
N ASP A 337 16.03 -10.58 -18.27
CA ASP A 337 16.42 -11.87 -18.83
C ASP A 337 17.81 -12.32 -18.35
N GLU A 338 18.75 -11.39 -18.22
CA GLU A 338 20.11 -11.66 -17.71
C GLU A 338 20.13 -11.81 -16.18
N TYR A 339 19.17 -11.18 -15.48
CA TYR A 339 19.13 -11.21 -14.03
C TYR A 339 18.67 -12.57 -13.50
N THR A 340 19.52 -13.18 -12.68
CA THR A 340 19.17 -14.35 -11.88
C THR A 340 19.04 -13.94 -10.43
N ALA A 341 17.84 -14.08 -9.86
CA ALA A 341 17.60 -13.85 -8.44
C ALA A 341 18.44 -14.84 -7.62
N LYS A 342 19.18 -14.33 -6.64
CA LYS A 342 19.97 -15.12 -5.69
C LYS A 342 19.30 -15.05 -4.32
N ASN A 343 19.51 -16.07 -3.50
CA ASN A 343 19.01 -16.12 -2.11
C ASN A 343 17.50 -15.87 -2.02
N ILE A 344 16.72 -16.66 -2.75
CA ILE A 344 15.24 -16.59 -2.71
C ILE A 344 14.63 -17.27 -1.47
N GLU A 345 15.47 -17.81 -0.58
CA GLU A 345 15.04 -18.44 0.65
C GLU A 345 14.49 -17.39 1.63
N LEU A 346 13.40 -17.74 2.29
CA LEU A 346 12.81 -16.92 3.34
C LEU A 346 13.76 -16.84 4.53
N ARG A 347 13.80 -15.69 5.19
CA ARG A 347 14.62 -15.50 6.38
C ARG A 347 14.02 -16.27 7.57
N GLN A 348 14.84 -16.53 8.58
CA GLN A 348 14.33 -17.04 9.85
C GLN A 348 13.62 -15.92 10.62
N CYS A 349 12.41 -16.18 11.13
CA CYS A 349 11.73 -15.21 11.97
C CYS A 349 12.53 -14.97 13.27
N PRO A 350 12.70 -13.71 13.71
CA PRO A 350 13.38 -13.42 14.97
C PRO A 350 12.68 -14.08 16.16
N ASN A 351 13.48 -14.62 17.08
CA ASN A 351 12.97 -15.17 18.33
C ASN A 351 12.41 -14.05 19.23
N ILE A 352 11.33 -14.35 19.96
CA ILE A 352 10.80 -13.46 20.98
C ILE A 352 11.87 -13.20 22.06
N SER A 353 12.10 -11.93 22.39
CA SER A 353 13.13 -11.48 23.31
C SER A 353 12.70 -10.21 24.05
N GLY A 354 13.60 -9.61 24.83
CA GLY A 354 13.35 -8.31 25.46
C GLY A 354 13.20 -7.16 24.46
N THR A 355 13.78 -7.29 23.26
CA THR A 355 13.75 -6.28 22.19
C THR A 355 12.76 -6.62 21.08
N TRP A 356 12.46 -7.90 20.87
CA TRP A 356 11.56 -8.36 19.82
C TRP A 356 10.32 -9.08 20.36
N LYS A 357 9.14 -8.58 20.03
CA LYS A 357 7.86 -9.02 20.62
C LYS A 357 6.80 -9.45 19.60
N ALA A 358 7.13 -9.51 18.31
CA ALA A 358 6.23 -9.99 17.28
C ALA A 358 6.49 -11.46 16.95
N HIS A 359 5.51 -12.31 17.20
CA HIS A 359 5.52 -13.71 16.83
C HIS A 359 5.25 -13.89 15.34
N GLU A 360 5.67 -15.02 14.75
CA GLU A 360 5.47 -15.30 13.31
C GLU A 360 3.98 -15.43 12.93
N LYS A 361 3.17 -16.07 13.78
CA LYS A 361 1.71 -16.09 13.63
C LYS A 361 1.13 -14.69 13.65
N LEU A 362 0.32 -14.40 12.63
CA LEU A 362 -0.29 -13.10 12.37
C LEU A 362 -1.75 -13.07 12.81
N PRO A 363 -2.33 -11.88 13.08
CA PRO A 363 -3.77 -11.74 13.30
C PRO A 363 -4.59 -12.21 12.08
N PRO A 364 -5.87 -12.58 12.30
CA PRO A 364 -6.76 -13.00 11.22
C PRO A 364 -7.01 -11.88 10.21
N THR A 365 -7.39 -12.23 8.99
CA THR A 365 -7.84 -11.25 8.00
C THR A 365 -9.18 -10.64 8.46
N PRO A 366 -9.33 -9.30 8.49
CA PRO A 366 -10.57 -8.62 8.86
C PRO A 366 -11.75 -9.10 8.01
N ASN A 367 -12.83 -9.52 8.66
CA ASN A 367 -13.98 -10.15 8.00
C ASN A 367 -15.29 -9.64 8.60
N ARG A 368 -15.82 -8.57 7.99
CA ARG A 368 -17.13 -7.97 8.34
C ARG A 368 -18.28 -8.98 8.39
N GLU A 369 -18.29 -9.95 7.48
CA GLU A 369 -19.35 -10.97 7.49
C GLU A 369 -19.30 -11.79 8.79
N LEU A 370 -18.11 -12.23 9.21
CA LEU A 370 -17.92 -12.94 10.48
C LEU A 370 -18.40 -12.09 11.66
N CYS A 371 -18.05 -10.80 11.72
CA CYS A 371 -18.49 -9.91 12.80
C CYS A 371 -20.01 -9.75 12.84
N LYS A 372 -20.65 -9.52 11.68
CA LYS A 372 -22.12 -9.44 11.56
C LYS A 372 -22.78 -10.76 11.96
N CYS A 373 -22.25 -11.90 11.49
CA CYS A 373 -22.75 -13.23 11.86
C CYS A 373 -22.62 -13.47 13.36
N MET A 374 -21.53 -13.01 13.98
CA MET A 374 -21.30 -13.13 15.41
C MET A 374 -22.35 -12.33 16.16
N VAL A 375 -22.52 -11.02 15.87
CA VAL A 375 -23.50 -10.17 16.56
C VAL A 375 -24.93 -10.70 16.43
N LYS A 376 -25.35 -11.13 15.24
CA LYS A 376 -26.69 -11.70 15.01
C LYS A 376 -26.96 -12.97 15.81
N SER A 377 -25.92 -13.70 16.20
CA SER A 377 -26.05 -14.94 16.96
C SER A 377 -26.13 -14.74 18.48
N LEU A 378 -26.01 -13.50 18.96
CA LEU A 378 -25.98 -13.18 20.39
C LEU A 378 -27.39 -12.99 20.96
N SER A 379 -27.58 -13.38 22.21
CA SER A 379 -28.81 -13.11 22.98
C SER A 379 -28.70 -11.88 23.87
N CYS A 380 -27.48 -11.41 24.13
CA CYS A 380 -27.20 -10.17 24.86
C CYS A 380 -26.14 -9.39 24.08
N LYS A 381 -26.45 -8.17 23.65
CA LYS A 381 -25.53 -7.35 22.84
C LYS A 381 -25.39 -5.94 23.42
N ALA A 382 -24.31 -5.27 23.06
CA ALA A 382 -24.14 -3.86 23.38
C ALA A 382 -25.09 -3.02 22.52
N LYS A 383 -25.58 -1.91 23.06
CA LYS A 383 -26.38 -0.96 22.29
C LYS A 383 -25.54 -0.20 21.27
N ASP A 384 -26.16 0.20 20.17
CA ASP A 384 -25.48 0.87 19.06
C ASP A 384 -25.11 2.34 19.37
N ASP A 385 -25.71 2.93 20.42
CA ASP A 385 -25.57 4.35 20.79
C ASP A 385 -24.58 4.61 21.94
N ILE A 386 -23.71 3.63 22.26
CA ILE A 386 -22.65 3.78 23.26
C ILE A 386 -21.65 4.84 22.80
N ASP A 387 -21.32 5.78 23.70
CA ASP A 387 -20.28 6.78 23.45
C ASP A 387 -18.90 6.08 23.33
N PRO A 388 -18.11 6.36 22.28
CA PRO A 388 -16.76 5.82 22.15
C PRO A 388 -15.86 6.07 23.35
N GLU A 389 -16.09 7.14 24.12
CA GLU A 389 -15.33 7.45 25.35
C GLU A 389 -15.61 6.43 26.47
N ASP A 390 -16.81 5.85 26.52
CA ASP A 390 -17.23 4.90 27.57
C ASP A 390 -16.75 3.46 27.31
N LEU A 391 -16.42 3.13 26.05
CA LEU A 391 -16.05 1.76 25.64
C LEU A 391 -14.92 1.17 26.51
N GLY A 392 -13.92 1.99 26.87
CA GLY A 392 -12.79 1.55 27.68
C GLY A 392 -13.22 1.06 29.07
N ASP A 393 -14.11 1.79 29.73
CA ASP A 393 -14.62 1.45 31.06
C ASP A 393 -15.56 0.23 30.99
N LEU A 394 -16.38 0.15 29.95
CA LEU A 394 -17.26 -1.00 29.71
C LEU A 394 -16.48 -2.30 29.48
N PHE A 395 -15.42 -2.27 28.67
CA PHE A 395 -14.49 -3.39 28.54
C PHE A 395 -13.82 -3.72 29.87
N GLY A 396 -13.32 -2.71 30.59
CA GLY A 396 -12.71 -2.88 31.91
C GLY A 396 -13.63 -3.59 32.91
N SER A 397 -14.92 -3.25 32.87
CA SER A 397 -15.96 -3.87 33.69
C SER A 397 -16.19 -5.33 33.32
N VAL A 398 -16.62 -5.63 32.09
CA VAL A 398 -16.97 -7.00 31.69
C VAL A 398 -15.77 -7.95 31.73
N CYS A 399 -14.61 -7.54 31.21
CA CYS A 399 -13.40 -8.36 31.23
C CYS A 399 -12.80 -8.49 32.64
N GLY A 400 -13.10 -7.54 33.53
CA GLY A 400 -12.69 -7.56 34.93
C GLY A 400 -13.55 -8.50 35.78
N MET A 401 -14.85 -8.61 35.47
CA MET A 401 -15.77 -9.53 36.11
C MET A 401 -15.51 -10.99 35.68
N ASP A 402 -15.26 -11.22 34.39
CA ASP A 402 -14.87 -12.54 33.88
C ASP A 402 -13.89 -12.41 32.71
N LYS A 403 -12.69 -12.98 32.88
CA LYS A 403 -11.65 -12.94 31.84
C LYS A 403 -12.00 -13.78 30.62
N GLU A 404 -12.84 -14.81 30.78
CA GLU A 404 -13.28 -15.65 29.66
C GLU A 404 -14.20 -14.88 28.71
N ALA A 405 -14.90 -13.85 29.20
CA ALA A 405 -15.78 -13.00 28.37
C ALA A 405 -15.04 -12.32 27.21
N CYS A 406 -13.75 -12.04 27.37
CA CYS A 406 -12.97 -11.28 26.39
C CYS A 406 -11.97 -12.15 25.61
N ALA A 407 -12.01 -13.48 25.77
CA ALA A 407 -11.09 -14.40 25.13
C ALA A 407 -11.21 -14.37 23.58
N GLY A 408 -12.43 -14.21 23.05
CA GLY A 408 -12.71 -14.27 21.62
C GLY A 408 -12.13 -13.13 20.77
N PHE A 409 -11.66 -12.06 21.40
CA PHE A 409 -10.98 -10.94 20.72
C PHE A 409 -9.66 -10.53 21.39
N ALA A 410 -9.22 -11.25 22.44
CA ALA A 410 -7.94 -10.99 23.08
C ALA A 410 -6.78 -11.21 22.10
N THR A 411 -5.78 -10.32 22.17
CA THR A 411 -4.57 -10.42 21.36
C THR A 411 -3.33 -10.52 22.24
N ASN A 412 -2.38 -11.35 21.82
CA ASN A 412 -1.06 -11.46 22.42
C ASN A 412 -0.03 -11.70 21.31
N PRO A 413 0.49 -10.60 20.72
CA PRO A 413 1.45 -10.68 19.61
C PRO A 413 2.74 -11.42 19.97
N LYS A 414 3.13 -11.45 21.26
CA LYS A 414 4.30 -12.20 21.73
C LYS A 414 4.11 -13.72 21.66
N LYS A 415 2.87 -14.17 21.81
CA LYS A 415 2.51 -15.60 21.74
C LYS A 415 1.91 -15.99 20.39
N GLY A 416 1.70 -15.02 19.49
CA GLY A 416 1.01 -15.26 18.22
C GLY A 416 -0.42 -15.73 18.41
N SER A 417 -1.10 -15.20 19.43
CA SER A 417 -2.48 -15.55 19.79
C SER A 417 -3.39 -14.37 19.48
N TYR A 418 -4.41 -14.58 18.68
CA TYR A 418 -5.40 -13.57 18.30
C TYR A 418 -6.76 -14.24 18.26
N GLY A 419 -7.72 -13.74 19.02
CA GLY A 419 -9.10 -14.22 18.94
C GLY A 419 -9.69 -13.96 17.55
N ALA A 420 -10.60 -14.82 17.11
CA ALA A 420 -11.26 -14.75 15.80
C ALA A 420 -11.98 -13.41 15.58
N TYR A 421 -12.43 -12.76 16.65
CA TYR A 421 -13.14 -11.47 16.62
C TYR A 421 -12.24 -10.27 16.93
N SER A 422 -10.90 -10.44 17.03
CA SER A 422 -9.97 -9.34 17.34
C SER A 422 -9.94 -8.23 16.27
N MET A 423 -10.45 -8.53 15.08
CA MET A 423 -10.54 -7.62 13.95
C MET A 423 -11.88 -6.85 13.88
N CYS A 424 -12.89 -7.27 14.66
CA CYS A 424 -14.20 -6.63 14.67
C CYS A 424 -14.12 -5.23 15.30
N ASN A 425 -15.13 -4.40 15.05
CA ASN A 425 -15.17 -3.08 15.67
C ASN A 425 -15.40 -3.18 17.20
N PRO A 426 -15.07 -2.13 17.97
CA PRO A 426 -15.18 -2.18 19.43
C PRO A 426 -16.59 -2.52 19.96
N THR A 427 -17.66 -2.02 19.34
CA THR A 427 -19.04 -2.32 19.77
C THR A 427 -19.41 -3.77 19.52
N GLU A 428 -18.96 -4.36 18.41
CA GLU A 428 -19.12 -5.79 18.12
C GLU A 428 -18.34 -6.65 19.12
N GLN A 429 -17.09 -6.28 19.44
CA GLN A 429 -16.28 -6.96 20.46
C GLN A 429 -16.93 -6.88 21.85
N LEU A 430 -17.48 -5.73 22.22
CA LEU A 430 -18.18 -5.53 23.48
C LEU A 430 -19.46 -6.37 23.53
N SER A 431 -20.20 -6.45 22.43
CA SER A 431 -21.37 -7.33 22.31
C SER A 431 -21.00 -8.79 22.54
N HIS A 432 -19.90 -9.26 21.94
CA HIS A 432 -19.38 -10.61 22.20
C HIS A 432 -19.07 -10.84 23.68
N ALA A 433 -18.44 -9.84 24.34
CA ALA A 433 -18.12 -9.93 25.76
C ALA A 433 -19.36 -10.00 26.65
N TYR A 434 -20.34 -9.13 26.41
CA TYR A 434 -21.62 -9.12 27.13
C TYR A 434 -22.35 -10.45 26.97
N ASN A 435 -22.46 -10.97 25.76
CA ASN A 435 -23.11 -12.25 25.52
C ASN A 435 -22.38 -13.41 26.23
N THR A 436 -21.06 -13.42 26.17
CA THR A 436 -20.26 -14.48 26.80
C THR A 436 -20.42 -14.45 28.32
N TYR A 437 -20.38 -13.27 28.94
CA TYR A 437 -20.67 -13.10 30.36
C TYR A 437 -22.09 -13.54 30.72
N TYR A 438 -23.09 -13.15 29.91
CA TYR A 438 -24.49 -13.53 30.09
C TYR A 438 -24.68 -15.06 30.04
N GLU A 439 -24.05 -15.75 29.07
CA GLU A 439 -24.05 -17.21 28.96
C GLU A 439 -23.40 -17.87 30.19
N LEU A 440 -22.22 -17.41 30.61
CA LEU A 440 -21.47 -17.94 31.75
C LEU A 440 -22.23 -17.76 33.08
N ASN A 441 -23.05 -16.72 33.19
CA ASN A 441 -23.85 -16.43 34.38
C ASN A 441 -25.26 -17.02 34.33
N GLY A 442 -25.51 -17.98 33.44
CA GLY A 442 -26.74 -18.76 33.39
C GLY A 442 -27.92 -18.00 32.80
N LYS A 443 -27.66 -17.01 31.93
CA LYS A 443 -28.68 -16.27 31.17
C LYS A 443 -29.72 -15.55 32.04
N LYS A 444 -29.31 -15.07 33.22
CA LYS A 444 -30.18 -14.26 34.08
C LYS A 444 -30.33 -12.86 33.48
N ASP A 445 -31.52 -12.28 33.52
CA ASP A 445 -31.76 -10.92 33.01
C ASP A 445 -30.81 -9.88 33.64
N THR A 446 -30.46 -10.06 34.92
CA THR A 446 -29.49 -9.20 35.62
C THR A 446 -28.04 -9.34 35.13
N ALA A 447 -27.74 -10.31 34.27
CA ALA A 447 -26.43 -10.51 33.66
C ALA A 447 -26.34 -9.91 32.25
N CYS A 448 -27.40 -9.24 31.77
CA CYS A 448 -27.44 -8.48 30.52
C CYS A 448 -28.05 -7.09 30.78
N ASP A 449 -27.32 -6.24 31.51
CA ASP A 449 -27.73 -4.86 31.81
C ASP A 449 -26.56 -3.89 31.61
N PHE A 450 -25.44 -4.14 32.31
CA PHE A 450 -24.19 -3.36 32.20
C PHE A 450 -24.45 -1.84 32.28
N ASP A 451 -25.12 -1.41 33.34
CA ASP A 451 -25.55 -0.02 33.55
C ASP A 451 -26.46 0.51 32.42
N GLY A 452 -27.27 -0.38 31.85
CA GLY A 452 -28.22 -0.09 30.77
C GLY A 452 -27.59 0.04 29.39
N THR A 453 -26.32 -0.33 29.21
CA THR A 453 -25.61 -0.29 27.91
C THR A 453 -25.74 -1.59 27.11
N ALA A 454 -26.33 -2.63 27.69
CA ALA A 454 -26.68 -3.86 27.00
C ALA A 454 -28.19 -4.02 26.80
N GLU A 455 -28.54 -4.86 25.84
CA GLU A 455 -29.92 -5.28 25.59
C GLU A 455 -30.01 -6.76 25.21
N LEU A 456 -31.16 -7.37 25.55
CA LEU A 456 -31.50 -8.71 25.10
C LEU A 456 -32.02 -8.65 23.66
N ASP A 457 -31.63 -9.62 22.86
CA ASP A 457 -32.07 -9.76 21.47
C ASP A 457 -32.41 -11.23 21.14
N ASP A 458 -33.21 -11.42 20.10
CA ASP A 458 -33.59 -12.73 19.59
C ASP A 458 -32.43 -13.30 18.76
N ALA A 459 -31.60 -14.14 19.39
CA ALA A 459 -30.46 -14.76 18.74
C ALA A 459 -30.86 -15.57 17.48
N GLU A 460 -30.30 -15.18 16.34
CA GLU A 460 -30.48 -15.90 15.08
C GLU A 460 -29.55 -17.11 15.03
N LYS A 461 -30.09 -18.26 14.63
CA LYS A 461 -29.26 -19.44 14.37
C LYS A 461 -28.40 -19.19 13.11
N PRO A 462 -27.06 -19.28 13.17
CA PRO A 462 -26.23 -19.10 11.99
C PRO A 462 -26.56 -20.12 10.90
N GLU A 463 -26.78 -19.67 9.67
CA GLU A 463 -27.01 -20.49 8.48
C GLU A 463 -25.98 -20.18 7.38
N GLY A 464 -25.96 -21.00 6.32
CA GLY A 464 -25.14 -20.74 5.14
C GLY A 464 -23.65 -20.55 5.44
N ASN A 465 -23.11 -19.38 5.05
CA ASN A 465 -21.72 -19.03 5.28
C ASN A 465 -21.45 -18.63 6.74
N CYS A 466 -22.39 -17.93 7.40
CA CYS A 466 -22.30 -17.63 8.84
C CYS A 466 -22.08 -18.88 9.69
N ALA A 467 -22.79 -19.98 9.38
CA ALA A 467 -22.61 -21.24 10.10
C ALA A 467 -21.18 -21.81 9.98
N LYS A 468 -20.51 -21.60 8.85
CA LYS A 468 -19.12 -22.05 8.63
C LYS A 468 -18.15 -21.13 9.38
N LEU A 469 -18.30 -19.82 9.22
CA LEU A 469 -17.45 -18.80 9.84
C LEU A 469 -17.48 -18.90 11.37
N ILE A 470 -18.66 -18.99 11.98
CA ILE A 470 -18.82 -19.14 13.44
C ILE A 470 -18.26 -20.48 13.93
N LYS A 471 -18.41 -21.56 13.14
CA LYS A 471 -17.82 -22.86 13.48
C LYS A 471 -16.29 -22.82 13.48
N GLU A 472 -15.67 -22.11 12.54
CA GLU A 472 -14.22 -21.90 12.49
C GLU A 472 -13.73 -21.01 13.65
N ALA A 473 -14.47 -19.95 13.98
CA ALA A 473 -14.19 -19.08 15.11
C ALA A 473 -14.26 -19.83 16.46
N GLY A 474 -15.06 -20.89 16.54
CA GLY A 474 -15.26 -21.67 17.75
C GLY A 474 -16.24 -20.99 18.72
N LYS A 475 -16.69 -21.74 19.73
CA LYS A 475 -17.74 -21.29 20.66
C LYS A 475 -17.31 -20.05 21.45
N ASP A 476 -16.04 -19.98 21.83
CA ASP A 476 -15.45 -18.91 22.63
C ASP A 476 -14.71 -17.87 21.76
N GLY A 477 -14.78 -17.99 20.43
CA GLY A 477 -14.04 -17.11 19.51
C GLY A 477 -12.53 -17.29 19.53
N SER A 478 -11.98 -18.34 20.17
CA SER A 478 -10.53 -18.57 20.25
C SER A 478 -9.93 -19.27 19.01
N GLY A 479 -10.80 -19.68 18.07
CA GLY A 479 -10.43 -20.36 16.84
C GLY A 479 -9.77 -19.44 15.80
N THR A 480 -9.51 -20.01 14.62
CA THR A 480 -8.89 -19.28 13.50
C THR A 480 -9.76 -19.41 12.27
N VAL A 481 -10.18 -18.28 11.72
CA VAL A 481 -11.00 -18.22 10.51
C VAL A 481 -10.10 -17.91 9.32
N ASN A 482 -10.06 -18.82 8.35
CA ASN A 482 -9.20 -18.70 7.16
C ASN A 482 -9.98 -18.23 5.92
N ALA A 483 -11.30 -18.13 6.03
CA ALA A 483 -12.15 -17.65 4.95
C ALA A 483 -11.83 -16.19 4.60
N ALA A 484 -11.56 -15.94 3.32
CA ALA A 484 -11.39 -14.59 2.81
C ALA A 484 -12.70 -13.78 2.98
N PRO A 485 -12.61 -12.46 3.18
CA PRO A 485 -13.79 -11.61 3.26
C PRO A 485 -14.57 -11.67 1.94
N THR A 486 -15.90 -11.83 2.02
CA THR A 486 -16.75 -11.69 0.84
C THR A 486 -16.77 -10.22 0.43
N ALA A 487 -16.46 -9.94 -0.83
CA ALA A 487 -16.60 -8.59 -1.37
C ALA A 487 -18.09 -8.21 -1.43
N GLY A 488 -18.57 -7.38 -0.50
CA GLY A 488 -19.91 -6.81 -0.58
C GLY A 488 -20.54 -6.46 0.77
N ASP A 489 -20.44 -5.19 1.14
CA ASP A 489 -21.54 -4.37 1.66
C ASP A 489 -21.04 -2.91 1.67
N GLY A 490 -20.74 -2.40 0.47
CA GLY A 490 -20.71 -0.96 0.25
C GLY A 490 -22.11 -0.53 -0.15
N GLU A 491 -22.88 0.03 0.78
CA GLU A 491 -24.10 0.79 0.46
C GLU A 491 -23.69 2.09 -0.28
N GLY A 492 -23.35 1.94 -1.56
CA GLY A 492 -23.30 3.04 -2.50
C GLY A 492 -24.67 3.20 -3.15
N SER A 493 -25.52 4.08 -2.61
CA SER A 493 -26.68 4.60 -3.34
C SER A 493 -26.22 5.29 -4.63
N ALA A 494 -26.24 4.57 -5.74
CA ALA A 494 -26.20 5.15 -7.08
C ALA A 494 -27.58 4.99 -7.72
N SER A 495 -28.49 5.91 -7.39
CA SER A 495 -29.69 6.13 -8.19
C SER A 495 -29.27 6.79 -9.51
N GLY A 496 -29.07 5.97 -10.55
CA GLY A 496 -28.78 6.41 -11.91
C GLY A 496 -29.55 5.57 -12.90
N THR A 497 -30.84 5.87 -13.08
CA THR A 497 -31.69 5.27 -14.10
C THR A 497 -31.12 5.59 -15.48
N SER A 498 -30.60 4.58 -16.19
CA SER A 498 -30.51 4.56 -17.65
C SER A 498 -30.47 3.12 -18.12
N ALA A 499 -31.55 2.72 -18.79
CA ALA A 499 -31.76 1.39 -19.32
C ALA A 499 -30.80 1.11 -20.48
N ALA A 500 -30.03 0.02 -20.37
CA ALA A 500 -29.51 -0.73 -21.50
C ALA A 500 -29.36 -2.20 -21.07
N SER A 501 -30.10 -3.09 -21.73
CA SER A 501 -30.07 -4.53 -21.50
C SER A 501 -28.66 -5.11 -21.73
N PRO A 502 -28.17 -6.05 -20.90
CA PRO A 502 -26.90 -6.70 -21.16
C PRO A 502 -27.09 -7.75 -22.26
N LEU A 503 -26.48 -7.52 -23.42
CA LEU A 503 -26.20 -8.58 -24.38
C LEU A 503 -25.05 -9.43 -23.83
N ALA A 504 -25.35 -10.69 -23.54
CA ALA A 504 -24.36 -11.69 -23.19
C ALA A 504 -23.39 -11.91 -24.37
N ILE A 505 -22.11 -11.57 -24.18
CA ILE A 505 -21.03 -11.96 -25.09
C ILE A 505 -20.40 -13.23 -24.51
N PRO A 506 -20.46 -14.38 -25.21
CA PRO A 506 -19.75 -15.56 -24.76
C PRO A 506 -18.24 -15.38 -24.97
N SER A 507 -17.47 -15.75 -23.96
CA SER A 507 -16.00 -15.78 -24.00
C SER A 507 -15.52 -16.83 -25.00
N PHE A 508 -14.89 -16.39 -26.09
CA PHE A 508 -14.23 -17.27 -27.05
C PHE A 508 -12.75 -17.48 -26.68
N ASN A 509 -12.37 -18.75 -26.59
CA ASN A 509 -11.05 -19.23 -26.22
C ASN A 509 -10.07 -19.09 -27.41
N PHE A 510 -9.04 -18.25 -27.28
CA PHE A 510 -8.08 -17.87 -28.35
C PHE A 510 -6.97 -18.91 -28.60
N GLY A 511 -7.34 -20.20 -28.70
CA GLY A 511 -6.38 -21.29 -28.91
C GLY A 511 -6.22 -21.79 -30.35
N ILE A 512 -7.12 -21.43 -31.28
CA ILE A 512 -7.22 -22.10 -32.59
C ILE A 512 -7.16 -21.13 -33.79
N LEU A 513 -7.21 -19.80 -33.57
CA LEU A 513 -7.23 -18.82 -34.67
C LEU A 513 -5.86 -18.43 -35.25
N SER A 514 -4.75 -18.90 -34.67
CA SER A 514 -3.40 -18.56 -35.14
C SER A 514 -2.94 -19.37 -36.36
N LEU A 515 -3.58 -20.52 -36.66
CA LEU A 515 -3.23 -21.33 -37.84
C LEU A 515 -3.97 -20.90 -39.13
N SER A 516 -5.15 -20.29 -39.01
CA SER A 516 -5.95 -19.87 -40.18
C SER A 516 -5.49 -18.54 -40.79
N ALA A 517 -4.88 -17.65 -40.00
CA ALA A 517 -4.36 -16.37 -40.49
C ALA A 517 -3.12 -16.53 -41.39
N TYR A 518 -2.28 -17.53 -41.14
CA TYR A 518 -1.10 -17.82 -41.97
C TYR A 518 -1.47 -18.40 -43.35
N LEU A 519 -2.57 -19.14 -43.46
CA LEU A 519 -3.03 -19.69 -44.74
C LEU A 519 -3.69 -18.65 -45.65
N VAL A 520 -4.30 -17.60 -45.09
CA VAL A 520 -4.93 -16.52 -45.89
C VAL A 520 -3.89 -15.53 -46.41
N CYS A 521 -2.84 -15.22 -45.65
CA CYS A 521 -1.74 -14.35 -46.13
C CYS A 521 -0.86 -15.00 -47.21
N ALA A 522 -0.77 -16.35 -47.25
CA ALA A 522 -0.05 -17.05 -48.31
C ALA A 522 -0.81 -17.04 -49.65
N MET A 523 -2.16 -17.01 -49.63
CA MET A 523 -2.98 -16.97 -50.84
C MET A 523 -3.07 -15.58 -51.48
N THR A 524 -2.98 -14.50 -50.70
CA THR A 524 -2.99 -13.12 -51.22
C THR A 524 -1.65 -12.71 -51.84
N ALA A 525 -0.53 -13.27 -51.39
CA ALA A 525 0.77 -13.08 -52.04
C ALA A 525 0.90 -13.82 -53.39
N GLY A 526 0.20 -14.95 -53.55
CA GLY A 526 0.21 -15.74 -54.79
C GLY A 526 -0.63 -15.16 -55.93
N ALA A 527 -1.73 -14.45 -55.63
CA ALA A 527 -2.61 -13.85 -56.65
C ALA A 527 -2.04 -12.55 -57.25
N GLY A 528 -1.13 -11.86 -56.55
CA GLY A 528 -0.48 -10.63 -57.04
C GLY A 528 0.59 -10.85 -58.12
N MET A 529 1.04 -12.10 -58.33
CA MET A 529 2.08 -12.44 -59.33
C MET A 529 1.51 -12.96 -60.66
N ILE A 530 0.19 -13.00 -60.85
CA ILE A 530 -0.45 -13.44 -62.12
C ILE A 530 -1.07 -12.26 -62.91
N PHE A 531 -1.03 -11.04 -62.37
CA PHE A 531 -1.53 -9.84 -63.06
C PHE A 531 -0.53 -8.65 -63.05
N MET A 532 0.74 -8.94 -63.35
CA MET A 532 1.69 -7.95 -63.88
C MET A 532 2.44 -8.51 -65.07
#